data_AF-A0A927NCR2-F1
#
_entry.id   AF-A0A927NCR2-F1
#
_cell.length_a   1.000
_cell.length_b   1.000
_cell.length_c   1.000
_cell.angle_alpha   90.00
_cell.angle_beta   90.00
_cell.angle_gamma   90.00
#
_symmetry.space_group_name_H-M   'P 1'
#
loop_
_entity.id
_entity.type
_entity.pdbx_description
1 polymer ?
#
loop_
_entity_poly.entity_id
_entity_poly.type
_entity_poly.pdbx_seq_one_letter_code
_entity_poly.pdbx_strand_id
1 'polypeptide(L)'
;MKLISQDRREDSLLSICYPCGMDLTIPSFSLYYFMQVNEYLKNTGDITLAEEVYDKLISVLNVFINNRKDGLVLKFEGENHWNFYDWSPQLDGELHGTEDAIPDLMINLLFILALQNLREIAFKIGKSFAYEDLLEESKKRANEAFFNEDVGVYSMTVGGDEYTVLGNALAILAELELDKEYVCEK
;
A
#
# COMPACT_ATOMS: atom_id res chain seq x y z
N MET A 1 -5.63 -2.10 -17.24
CA MET A 1 -4.47 -1.32 -16.74
C MET A 1 -4.18 -0.04 -17.52
N LYS A 2 -4.17 -0.03 -18.86
CA LYS A 2 -4.02 1.22 -19.65
C LYS A 2 -5.11 2.27 -19.39
N LEU A 3 -6.36 1.84 -19.18
CA LEU A 3 -7.43 2.76 -18.80
C LEU A 3 -7.19 3.40 -17.42
N ILE A 4 -6.65 2.63 -16.47
CA ILE A 4 -6.33 3.08 -15.12
C ILE A 4 -5.24 4.16 -15.17
N SER A 5 -4.21 3.98 -16.02
CA SER A 5 -3.14 4.98 -16.15
C SER A 5 -3.57 6.31 -16.76
N GLN A 6 -4.73 6.34 -17.41
CA GLN A 6 -5.32 7.55 -17.99
C GLN A 6 -6.13 8.37 -16.98
N ASP A 7 -6.26 7.90 -15.74
CA ASP A 7 -6.88 8.65 -14.67
C ASP A 7 -6.05 9.89 -14.30
N ARG A 8 -6.74 11.04 -14.22
CA ARG A 8 -6.18 12.37 -14.00
C ARG A 8 -6.83 13.09 -12.83
N ARG A 9 -7.05 12.41 -11.70
CA ARG A 9 -7.36 13.10 -10.44
C ARG A 9 -6.28 14.13 -10.09
N GLU A 10 -6.70 15.24 -9.49
CA GLU A 10 -5.81 16.36 -9.13
C GLU A 10 -4.78 15.94 -8.08
N ASP A 11 -5.17 15.08 -7.14
CA ASP A 11 -4.32 14.51 -6.08
C ASP A 11 -3.36 13.42 -6.56
N SER A 12 -3.40 13.06 -7.85
CA SER A 12 -2.63 11.97 -8.47
C SER A 12 -2.91 10.56 -7.93
N LEU A 13 -3.85 10.40 -6.99
CA LEU A 13 -4.39 9.10 -6.64
C LEU A 13 -5.22 8.54 -7.81
N LEU A 14 -5.68 7.33 -7.62
CA LEU A 14 -6.41 6.54 -8.59
C LEU A 14 -7.89 6.53 -8.16
N SER A 15 -8.82 6.85 -9.06
CA SER A 15 -10.26 6.85 -8.74
C SER A 15 -10.75 5.49 -8.25
N ILE A 16 -11.87 5.47 -7.53
CA ILE A 16 -12.47 4.22 -7.03
C ILE A 16 -12.78 3.19 -8.14
N CYS A 17 -13.11 3.65 -9.35
CA CYS A 17 -13.37 2.81 -10.52
C CYS A 17 -12.98 3.50 -11.82
N TYR A 18 -12.96 2.78 -12.95
CA TYR A 18 -12.48 3.32 -14.24
C TYR A 18 -13.41 2.95 -15.40
N PRO A 19 -13.91 3.94 -16.18
CA PRO A 19 -13.82 5.38 -15.95
C PRO A 19 -14.70 5.82 -14.76
N CYS A 20 -14.29 6.87 -14.03
CA CYS A 20 -15.09 7.46 -12.96
C CYS A 20 -15.63 8.85 -13.35
N GLY A 21 -16.86 9.16 -12.94
CA GLY A 21 -17.45 10.50 -13.03
C GLY A 21 -17.59 11.19 -11.68
N MET A 22 -17.05 10.61 -10.61
CA MET A 22 -17.14 11.13 -9.24
C MET A 22 -15.74 11.36 -8.68
N ASP A 23 -15.60 12.41 -7.88
CA ASP A 23 -14.37 12.69 -7.14
C ASP A 23 -14.33 11.85 -5.86
N LEU A 24 -14.11 10.54 -6.01
CA LEU A 24 -13.98 9.60 -4.90
C LEU A 24 -12.81 8.65 -5.17
N THR A 25 -11.97 8.45 -4.16
CA THR A 25 -10.86 7.50 -4.20
C THR A 25 -10.84 6.62 -2.95
N ILE A 26 -10.36 5.40 -3.15
CA ILE A 26 -9.91 4.52 -2.08
C ILE A 26 -8.38 4.50 -2.21
N PRO A 27 -7.61 5.17 -1.33
CA PRO A 27 -6.16 5.30 -1.50
C PRO A 27 -5.46 3.95 -1.67
N SER A 28 -5.88 2.93 -0.92
CA SER A 28 -5.34 1.57 -1.00
C SER A 28 -5.44 0.95 -2.41
N PHE A 29 -6.48 1.29 -3.19
CA PHE A 29 -6.63 0.83 -4.58
C PHE A 29 -5.53 1.36 -5.50
N SER A 30 -4.97 2.52 -5.17
CA SER A 30 -3.81 3.07 -5.87
C SER A 30 -2.57 2.20 -5.69
N LEU A 31 -2.41 1.58 -4.51
CA LEU A 31 -1.27 0.70 -4.19
C LEU A 31 -1.46 -0.69 -4.82
N TYR A 32 -2.69 -1.21 -4.87
CA TYR A 32 -2.99 -2.46 -5.60
C TYR A 32 -2.69 -2.37 -7.10
N TYR A 33 -2.65 -1.17 -7.69
CA TYR A 33 -2.29 -1.01 -9.10
C TYR A 33 -0.85 -1.49 -9.40
N PHE A 34 0.08 -1.32 -8.48
CA PHE A 34 1.46 -1.82 -8.62
C PHE A 34 1.49 -3.35 -8.69
N MET A 35 0.70 -4.01 -7.84
CA MET A 35 0.57 -5.46 -7.84
C MET A 35 -0.02 -5.96 -9.16
N GLN A 36 -1.10 -5.32 -9.63
CA GLN A 36 -1.74 -5.66 -10.91
C GLN A 36 -0.76 -5.56 -12.10
N VAL A 37 0.04 -4.49 -12.17
CA VAL A 37 1.04 -4.32 -13.23
C VAL A 37 2.13 -5.40 -13.15
N ASN A 38 2.64 -5.67 -11.94
CA ASN A 38 3.68 -6.69 -11.76
C ASN A 38 3.17 -8.10 -12.06
N GLU A 39 1.97 -8.46 -11.61
CA GLU A 39 1.34 -9.75 -11.88
C GLU A 39 1.10 -9.96 -13.37
N TYR A 40 0.59 -8.94 -14.06
CA TYR A 40 0.46 -9.00 -15.51
C TYR A 40 1.82 -9.23 -16.18
N LEU A 41 2.82 -8.43 -15.82
CA LEU A 41 4.17 -8.52 -16.39
C LEU A 41 4.78 -9.91 -16.14
N LYS A 42 4.60 -10.48 -14.95
CA LYS A 42 5.05 -11.83 -14.60
C LYS A 42 4.34 -12.91 -15.44
N ASN A 43 3.04 -12.76 -15.67
CA ASN A 43 2.24 -13.75 -16.39
C ASN A 43 2.40 -13.69 -17.91
N THR A 44 2.61 -12.50 -18.48
CA THR A 44 2.66 -12.31 -19.94
C THR A 44 4.06 -12.08 -20.49
N GLY A 45 4.97 -11.54 -19.67
CA GLY A 45 6.27 -11.04 -20.12
C GLY A 45 6.18 -9.75 -20.94
N ASP A 46 4.99 -9.14 -21.08
CA ASP A 46 4.80 -7.93 -21.88
C ASP A 46 5.30 -6.69 -21.13
N ILE A 47 6.54 -6.32 -21.44
CA ILE A 47 7.19 -5.11 -20.91
C ILE A 47 6.57 -3.82 -21.45
N THR A 48 5.90 -3.84 -22.61
CA THR A 48 5.45 -2.61 -23.28
C THR A 48 4.39 -1.88 -22.48
N LEU A 49 3.45 -2.63 -21.88
CA LEU A 49 2.48 -2.05 -20.97
C LEU A 49 3.13 -1.50 -19.71
N ALA A 50 4.09 -2.23 -19.13
CA ALA A 50 4.79 -1.80 -17.92
C ALA A 50 5.60 -0.52 -18.15
N GLU A 51 6.27 -0.40 -19.30
CA GLU A 51 6.94 0.83 -19.73
C GLU A 51 5.95 1.99 -19.92
N GLU A 52 4.81 1.73 -20.57
CA GLU A 52 3.79 2.75 -20.83
C GLU A 52 3.22 3.35 -19.54
N VAL A 53 3.01 2.54 -18.51
CA VAL A 53 2.38 2.98 -17.25
C VAL A 53 3.38 3.35 -16.17
N TYR A 54 4.69 3.20 -16.41
CA TYR A 54 5.73 3.39 -15.40
C TYR A 54 5.69 4.78 -14.77
N ASP A 55 5.56 5.83 -15.58
CA ASP A 55 5.54 7.21 -15.08
C ASP A 55 4.28 7.47 -14.22
N LYS A 56 3.16 6.79 -14.50
CA LYS A 56 1.97 6.84 -13.62
C LYS A 56 2.25 6.14 -12.29
N LEU A 57 2.92 4.99 -12.29
CA LEU A 57 3.33 4.31 -11.05
C LEU A 57 4.20 5.23 -10.19
N ILE A 58 5.18 5.92 -10.78
CA ILE A 58 6.02 6.89 -10.07
C ILE A 58 5.19 8.07 -9.55
N SER A 59 4.28 8.62 -10.36
CA SER A 59 3.38 9.70 -9.94
C SER A 59 2.52 9.30 -8.74
N VAL A 60 1.95 8.09 -8.74
CA VAL A 60 1.16 7.57 -7.63
C VAL A 60 2.04 7.35 -6.40
N LEU A 61 3.22 6.73 -6.56
CA LEU A 61 4.14 6.47 -5.45
C LEU A 61 4.50 7.77 -4.71
N ASN A 62 4.77 8.85 -5.46
CA ASN A 62 5.14 10.14 -4.88
C ASN A 62 4.04 10.73 -3.99
N VAL A 63 2.76 10.44 -4.26
CA VAL A 63 1.66 10.85 -3.37
C VAL A 63 1.84 10.24 -1.97
N PHE A 64 2.10 8.94 -1.91
CA PHE A 64 2.30 8.23 -0.65
C PHE A 64 3.60 8.64 0.03
N ILE A 65 4.69 8.84 -0.72
CA ILE A 65 5.96 9.36 -0.16
C ILE A 65 5.74 10.71 0.54
N ASN A 66 4.95 11.59 -0.07
CA ASN A 66 4.66 12.92 0.48
C ASN A 66 3.63 12.88 1.62
N ASN A 67 2.81 11.83 1.72
CA ASN A 67 1.85 11.63 2.80
C ASN A 67 2.42 10.76 3.94
N ARG A 68 3.68 11.00 4.31
CA ARG A 68 4.37 10.29 5.39
C ARG A 68 4.73 11.20 6.56
N LYS A 69 4.73 10.62 7.75
CA LYS A 69 5.28 11.24 8.97
C LYS A 69 6.04 10.18 9.76
N ASP A 70 7.24 10.55 10.23
CA ASP A 70 8.13 9.66 10.99
C ASP A 70 8.40 8.30 10.31
N GLY A 71 8.39 8.31 8.98
CA GLY A 71 8.66 7.15 8.13
C GLY A 71 7.43 6.27 7.82
N LEU A 72 6.26 6.57 8.40
CA LEU A 72 5.00 5.86 8.16
C LEU A 72 4.07 6.66 7.26
N VAL A 73 3.36 5.97 6.36
CA VAL A 73 2.27 6.54 5.57
C VAL A 73 1.07 6.80 6.48
N LEU A 74 0.47 7.97 6.34
CA LEU A 74 -0.74 8.35 7.07
C LEU A 74 -1.97 7.95 6.27
N LYS A 75 -3.09 7.71 6.98
CA LYS A 75 -4.40 7.75 6.34
C LYS A 75 -4.62 9.08 5.64
N PHE A 76 -5.41 9.06 4.57
CA PHE A 76 -5.71 10.26 3.81
C PHE A 76 -6.93 10.96 4.42
N GLU A 77 -6.79 12.26 4.66
CA GLU A 77 -7.86 13.13 5.15
C GLU A 77 -8.74 13.65 4.00
N GLY A 78 -9.97 14.00 4.32
CA GLY A 78 -10.92 14.66 3.42
C GLY A 78 -12.01 13.73 2.89
N GLU A 79 -13.18 14.29 2.63
CA GLU A 79 -14.44 13.57 2.33
C GLU A 79 -14.39 12.71 1.05
N ASN A 80 -13.40 12.95 0.20
CA ASN A 80 -13.19 12.23 -1.06
C ASN A 80 -12.20 11.05 -0.93
N HIS A 81 -11.60 10.87 0.26
CA HIS A 81 -10.68 9.78 0.55
C HIS A 81 -11.33 8.78 1.51
N TRP A 82 -11.67 7.61 1.00
CA TRP A 82 -12.19 6.51 1.81
C TRP A 82 -11.06 5.54 2.14
N ASN A 83 -10.55 5.50 3.37
CA ASN A 83 -9.47 4.58 3.79
C ASN A 83 -10.01 3.15 4.00
N PHE A 84 -10.58 2.59 2.93
CA PHE A 84 -11.13 1.25 2.87
C PHE A 84 -10.05 0.21 2.55
N TYR A 85 -10.14 -0.95 3.20
CA TYR A 85 -9.26 -2.10 2.94
C TYR A 85 -10.03 -3.42 2.74
N ASP A 86 -11.08 -3.67 3.54
CA ASP A 86 -11.92 -4.87 3.46
C ASP A 86 -13.31 -4.59 4.06
N TRP A 87 -14.29 -5.47 3.80
CA TRP A 87 -15.64 -5.38 4.40
C TRP A 87 -15.73 -5.98 5.81
N SER A 88 -14.61 -6.39 6.40
CA SER A 88 -14.54 -6.76 7.80
C SER A 88 -14.54 -5.54 8.71
N PRO A 89 -15.04 -5.66 9.95
CA PRO A 89 -14.88 -4.62 10.96
C PRO A 89 -13.43 -4.13 11.07
N GLN A 90 -13.24 -2.86 11.46
CA GLN A 90 -11.95 -2.15 11.55
C GLN A 90 -11.25 -1.84 10.21
N LEU A 91 -11.70 -2.40 9.09
CA LEU A 91 -11.08 -2.25 7.77
C LEU A 91 -11.99 -1.58 6.72
N ASP A 92 -13.22 -1.29 7.10
CA ASP A 92 -14.26 -0.75 6.23
C ASP A 92 -14.21 0.78 6.07
N GLY A 93 -13.43 1.47 6.90
CA GLY A 93 -13.22 2.92 6.86
C GLY A 93 -14.52 3.72 7.00
N GLU A 94 -14.47 5.02 6.74
CA GLU A 94 -15.67 5.88 6.78
C GLU A 94 -15.92 6.56 5.42
N LEU A 95 -16.88 6.04 4.64
CA LEU A 95 -17.23 6.63 3.35
C LEU A 95 -17.86 8.02 3.56
N HIS A 96 -17.28 9.04 2.93
CA HIS A 96 -17.63 10.46 3.12
C HIS A 96 -17.37 11.00 4.54
N GLY A 97 -16.64 10.24 5.36
CA GLY A 97 -16.16 10.68 6.67
C GLY A 97 -14.86 11.45 6.57
N THR A 98 -14.43 11.98 7.71
CA THR A 98 -13.08 12.50 7.90
C THR A 98 -12.39 11.64 8.92
N GLU A 99 -11.37 10.91 8.50
CA GLU A 99 -10.51 10.15 9.39
C GLU A 99 -9.26 10.98 9.71
N ASP A 100 -8.78 10.89 10.96
CA ASP A 100 -7.54 11.56 11.35
C ASP A 100 -6.37 11.06 10.49
N ALA A 101 -5.47 11.97 10.07
CA ALA A 101 -4.20 11.64 9.43
C ALA A 101 -3.21 10.97 10.40
N ILE A 102 -3.54 9.74 10.81
CA ILE A 102 -2.71 8.87 11.64
C ILE A 102 -2.31 7.63 10.83
N PRO A 103 -1.15 7.02 11.12
CA PRO A 103 -0.73 5.81 10.43
C PRO A 103 -1.55 4.60 10.91
N ASP A 104 -1.86 3.70 9.98
CA ASP A 104 -2.38 2.37 10.28
C ASP A 104 -1.50 1.29 9.62
N LEU A 105 -1.67 0.06 10.08
CA LEU A 105 -0.93 -1.09 9.58
C LEU A 105 -1.16 -1.31 8.08
N MET A 106 -2.42 -1.22 7.63
CA MET A 106 -2.81 -1.66 6.29
C MET A 106 -2.21 -0.79 5.18
N ILE A 107 -2.30 0.54 5.29
CA ILE A 107 -1.75 1.43 4.28
C ILE A 107 -0.22 1.31 4.20
N ASN A 108 0.43 1.09 5.34
CA ASN A 108 1.88 0.93 5.41
C ASN A 108 2.34 -0.39 4.80
N LEU A 109 1.64 -1.50 5.07
CA LEU A 109 1.92 -2.79 4.45
C LEU A 109 1.70 -2.76 2.93
N LEU A 110 0.60 -2.16 2.47
CA LEU A 110 0.33 -2.01 1.05
C LEU A 110 1.37 -1.11 0.36
N PHE A 111 1.89 -0.11 1.05
CA PHE A 111 2.95 0.76 0.53
C PHE A 111 4.27 0.00 0.37
N ILE A 112 4.65 -0.84 1.36
CA ILE A 112 5.82 -1.72 1.27
C ILE A 112 5.67 -2.70 0.09
N LEU A 113 4.51 -3.34 -0.04
CA LEU A 113 4.23 -4.24 -1.15
C LEU A 113 4.28 -3.51 -2.49
N ALA A 114 3.79 -2.27 -2.58
CA ALA A 114 3.88 -1.46 -3.79
C ALA A 114 5.34 -1.16 -4.18
N LEU A 115 6.20 -0.83 -3.21
CA LEU A 115 7.64 -0.65 -3.43
C LEU A 115 8.32 -1.93 -3.92
N GLN A 116 8.04 -3.08 -3.30
CA GLN A 116 8.55 -4.38 -3.75
C GLN A 116 8.11 -4.70 -5.18
N ASN A 117 6.83 -4.47 -5.51
CA ASN A 117 6.31 -4.67 -6.86
C ASN A 117 6.96 -3.70 -7.87
N LEU A 118 7.17 -2.44 -7.50
CA LEU A 118 7.86 -1.46 -8.34
C LEU A 118 9.32 -1.85 -8.61
N ARG A 119 10.02 -2.41 -7.60
CA ARG A 119 11.39 -2.92 -7.75
C ARG A 119 11.46 -4.00 -8.83
N GLU A 120 10.55 -4.97 -8.79
CA GLU A 120 10.45 -6.04 -9.79
C GLU A 120 10.10 -5.49 -11.18
N ILE A 121 9.13 -4.58 -11.26
CA ILE A 121 8.75 -3.93 -12.53
C ILE A 121 9.96 -3.20 -13.13
N ALA A 122 10.65 -2.36 -12.33
CA ALA A 122 11.82 -1.60 -12.77
C ALA A 122 12.91 -2.52 -13.30
N PHE A 123 13.23 -3.60 -12.58
CA PHE A 123 14.19 -4.61 -13.02
C PHE A 123 13.80 -5.22 -14.38
N LYS A 124 12.54 -5.64 -14.54
CA LYS A 124 12.05 -6.30 -15.77
C LYS A 124 12.06 -5.40 -17.00
N ILE A 125 11.82 -4.09 -16.83
CA ILE A 125 11.86 -3.11 -17.92
C ILE A 125 13.23 -2.42 -18.08
N GLY A 126 14.26 -2.88 -17.36
CA GLY A 126 15.63 -2.35 -17.49
C GLY A 126 15.84 -0.95 -16.88
N LYS A 127 15.02 -0.53 -15.91
CA LYS A 127 15.18 0.72 -15.15
C LYS A 127 15.80 0.46 -13.78
N SER A 128 16.53 1.45 -13.24
CA SER A 128 17.04 1.39 -11.87
C SER A 128 15.93 1.65 -10.85
N PHE A 129 15.89 0.87 -9.78
CA PHE A 129 15.03 1.12 -8.64
C PHE A 129 15.75 2.06 -7.66
N ALA A 130 15.20 3.26 -7.46
CA ALA A 130 15.83 4.33 -6.67
C ALA A 130 15.34 4.40 -5.20
N TYR A 131 14.52 3.43 -4.77
CA TYR A 131 13.78 3.50 -3.52
C TYR A 131 14.16 2.40 -2.53
N GLU A 132 15.39 1.87 -2.60
CA GLU A 132 15.84 0.79 -1.71
C GLU A 132 15.88 1.27 -0.25
N ASP A 133 16.47 2.43 0.02
CA ASP A 133 16.52 3.02 1.37
C ASP A 133 15.12 3.29 1.93
N LEU A 134 14.19 3.72 1.07
CA LEU A 134 12.80 3.96 1.43
C LEU A 134 12.07 2.66 1.78
N LEU A 135 12.29 1.59 1.01
CA LEU A 135 11.70 0.28 1.27
C LEU A 135 12.17 -0.27 2.62
N GLU A 136 13.47 -0.24 2.88
CA GLU A 136 14.05 -0.74 4.12
C GLU A 136 13.62 0.12 5.33
N GLU A 137 13.58 1.45 5.18
CA GLU A 137 13.04 2.34 6.21
C GLU A 137 11.57 2.01 6.51
N SER A 138 10.72 1.89 5.48
CA SER A 138 9.30 1.61 5.65
C SER A 138 9.05 0.27 6.34
N LYS A 139 9.79 -0.78 5.96
CA LYS A 139 9.72 -2.08 6.64
C LYS A 139 10.08 -1.96 8.12
N LYS A 140 11.22 -1.33 8.42
CA LYS A 140 11.68 -1.13 9.80
C LYS A 140 10.66 -0.35 10.62
N ARG A 141 10.16 0.78 10.10
CA ARG A 141 9.21 1.64 10.82
C ARG A 141 7.87 0.97 11.03
N ALA A 142 7.36 0.23 10.06
CA ALA A 142 6.14 -0.56 10.23
C ALA A 142 6.34 -1.63 11.32
N ASN A 143 7.50 -2.29 11.35
CA ASN A 143 7.80 -3.27 12.38
C ASN A 143 7.83 -2.65 13.78
N GLU A 144 8.58 -1.56 13.95
CA GLU A 144 8.69 -0.84 15.22
C GLU A 144 7.34 -0.28 15.72
N ALA A 145 6.47 0.15 14.81
CA ALA A 145 5.24 0.86 15.17
C ALA A 145 4.06 -0.06 15.47
N PHE A 146 3.96 -1.20 14.77
CA PHE A 146 2.78 -2.04 14.80
C PHE A 146 3.00 -3.43 15.40
N PHE A 147 4.24 -3.91 15.52
CA PHE A 147 4.49 -5.22 16.12
C PHE A 147 4.31 -5.17 17.63
N ASN A 148 3.50 -6.08 18.18
CA ASN A 148 3.35 -6.25 19.62
C ASN A 148 4.15 -7.49 20.07
N GLU A 149 5.26 -7.28 20.77
CA GLU A 149 6.14 -8.37 21.26
C GLU A 149 5.44 -9.30 22.26
N ASP A 150 4.51 -8.79 23.09
CA ASP A 150 3.82 -9.60 24.10
C ASP A 150 2.85 -10.62 23.48
N VAL A 151 2.26 -10.25 22.33
CA VAL A 151 1.24 -11.07 21.63
C VAL A 151 1.82 -11.77 20.39
N GLY A 152 2.95 -11.30 19.86
CA GLY A 152 3.62 -11.86 18.68
C GLY A 152 2.94 -11.55 17.35
N VAL A 153 2.13 -10.49 17.28
CA VAL A 153 1.33 -10.11 16.10
C VAL A 153 1.30 -8.59 15.91
N TYR A 154 0.90 -8.14 14.72
CA TYR A 154 0.78 -6.73 14.39
C TYR A 154 -0.61 -6.17 14.75
N SER A 155 -0.63 -5.06 15.49
CA SER A 155 -1.82 -4.26 15.78
C SER A 155 -2.17 -3.33 14.61
N MET A 156 -3.46 -3.04 14.44
CA MET A 156 -3.95 -2.14 13.38
C MET A 156 -3.47 -0.70 13.53
N THR A 157 -3.31 -0.25 14.77
CA THR A 157 -2.87 1.10 15.12
C THR A 157 -1.66 1.03 16.06
N VAL A 158 -0.89 2.12 16.12
CA VAL A 158 0.30 2.21 16.95
C VAL A 158 -0.07 2.08 18.43
N GLY A 159 0.43 1.02 19.09
CA GLY A 159 0.12 0.73 20.50
C GLY A 159 -1.32 0.27 20.76
N GLY A 160 -2.08 -0.05 19.71
CA GLY A 160 -3.44 -0.57 19.81
C GLY A 160 -3.51 -2.06 20.15
N ASP A 161 -4.72 -2.54 20.43
CA ASP A 161 -5.04 -3.93 20.76
C ASP A 161 -6.00 -4.59 19.76
N GLU A 162 -6.19 -3.96 18.60
CA GLU A 162 -6.99 -4.47 17.48
C GLU A 162 -6.10 -5.25 16.50
N TYR A 163 -6.42 -6.52 16.28
CA TYR A 163 -5.64 -7.43 15.42
C TYR A 163 -6.54 -8.00 14.32
N THR A 164 -6.09 -7.90 13.07
CA THR A 164 -6.83 -8.45 11.93
C THR A 164 -6.04 -9.57 11.26
N VAL A 165 -6.77 -10.60 10.80
CA VAL A 165 -6.17 -11.70 10.03
C VAL A 165 -5.55 -11.17 8.74
N LEU A 166 -6.24 -10.25 8.04
CA LEU A 166 -5.75 -9.67 6.80
C LEU A 166 -4.46 -8.86 7.02
N GLY A 167 -4.42 -7.99 8.03
CA GLY A 167 -3.22 -7.19 8.33
C GLY A 167 -2.00 -8.07 8.63
N ASN A 168 -2.16 -9.10 9.46
CA ASN A 168 -1.07 -10.02 9.78
C ASN A 168 -0.66 -10.91 8.59
N ALA A 169 -1.60 -11.32 7.74
CA ALA A 169 -1.28 -12.03 6.50
C ALA A 169 -0.48 -11.14 5.52
N LEU A 170 -0.85 -9.87 5.39
CA LEU A 170 -0.11 -8.90 4.58
C LEU A 170 1.27 -8.60 5.18
N ALA A 171 1.45 -8.61 6.50
CA ALA A 171 2.75 -8.40 7.14
C ALA A 171 3.75 -9.51 6.76
N ILE A 172 3.28 -10.76 6.67
CA ILE A 172 4.08 -11.88 6.14
C ILE A 172 4.48 -11.61 4.69
N LEU A 173 3.53 -11.21 3.84
CA LEU A 173 3.77 -10.95 2.42
C LEU A 173 4.69 -9.76 2.19
N ALA A 174 4.62 -8.76 3.05
CA ALA A 174 5.50 -7.59 3.07
C ALA A 174 6.90 -7.92 3.61
N GLU A 175 7.15 -9.18 3.99
CA GLU A 175 8.42 -9.65 4.55
C GLU A 175 8.82 -8.87 5.81
N LEU A 176 7.85 -8.51 6.65
CA LEU A 176 8.16 -8.01 7.99
C LEU A 176 8.64 -9.17 8.86
N GLU A 177 9.55 -8.87 9.79
CA GLU A 177 10.12 -9.86 10.69
C GLU A 177 9.07 -10.30 11.71
N LEU A 178 8.47 -11.46 11.46
CA LEU A 178 7.75 -12.21 12.48
C LEU A 178 8.76 -13.09 13.22
N ASP A 179 8.74 -13.01 14.54
CA ASP A 179 9.53 -13.95 15.33
C ASP A 179 9.01 -15.38 15.08
N LYS A 180 9.89 -16.24 14.57
CA LYS A 180 9.53 -17.53 13.94
C LYS A 180 8.93 -18.52 14.92
N GLU A 181 9.10 -18.29 16.23
CA GLU A 181 8.50 -19.12 17.29
C GLU A 181 6.96 -18.97 17.35
N TYR A 182 6.39 -17.83 16.92
CA TYR A 182 4.96 -17.55 17.11
C TYR A 182 4.06 -17.97 15.93
N VAL A 183 4.61 -18.14 14.72
CA VAL A 183 3.83 -18.51 13.52
C VAL A 183 3.52 -20.01 13.49
N CYS A 184 4.19 -20.81 14.32
CA CYS A 184 4.18 -22.27 14.26
C CYS A 184 3.97 -22.99 15.62
N GLU A 185 3.17 -22.44 16.54
CA GLU A 185 2.67 -23.16 17.73
C GLU A 185 1.20 -22.79 17.99
N LYS A 186 0.18 -23.66 18.04
CA LYS A 186 0.02 -25.13 18.00
C LYS A 186 -1.24 -25.51 17.21
#